data_AF-A0A0C2GNW8-F1
#
_entry.id   AF-A0A0C2GNW8-F1
#
_cell.length_a   1.000
_cell.length_b   1.000
_cell.length_c   1.000
_cell.angle_alpha   90.00
_cell.angle_beta   90.00
_cell.angle_gamma   90.00
#
_symmetry.space_group_name_H-M   'P 1'
#
loop_
_entity.id
_entity.type
_entity.pdbx_description
1 polymer ?
#
loop_
_entity_poly.entity_id
_entity_poly.type
_entity_poly.pdbx_seq_one_letter_code
_entity_poly.pdbx_strand_id
1 'polypeptide(L)'
;MRALTSANSAFLNAQTEFGLNMLRQSPVSEQLVVSPISVIFALAMVQAGAKGKTKTQINKVISNGATDDAIVEFYSKLAKDTLKANNGVETRIANAFFLE
;
A
#
# COMPACT_ATOMS: atom_id res chain seq x y z
N MET A 1 -15.56 18.37 5.44
CA MET A 1 -14.09 18.46 5.63
C MET A 1 -13.53 17.42 6.62
N ARG A 2 -14.19 17.13 7.76
CA ARG A 2 -13.72 16.11 8.76
C ARG A 2 -13.68 14.64 8.29
N ALA A 3 -14.56 14.22 7.38
CA ALA A 3 -14.62 12.82 6.92
C ALA A 3 -13.49 12.44 5.93
N LEU A 4 -13.01 13.41 5.14
CA LEU A 4 -11.89 13.21 4.20
C LEU A 4 -10.57 13.03 4.95
N THR A 5 -10.39 13.75 6.08
CA THR A 5 -9.22 13.62 6.95
C THR A 5 -9.18 12.30 7.72
N SER A 6 -10.34 11.72 8.08
CA SER A 6 -10.40 10.41 8.76
C SER A 6 -10.19 9.23 7.82
N ALA A 7 -10.62 9.34 6.55
CA ALA A 7 -10.33 8.33 5.54
C ALA A 7 -8.82 8.29 5.25
N ASN A 8 -8.19 9.46 5.04
CA ASN A 8 -6.75 9.52 4.82
C ASN A 8 -5.94 9.00 6.02
N SER A 9 -6.36 9.27 7.27
CA SER A 9 -5.67 8.73 8.43
C SER A 9 -5.76 7.20 8.52
N ALA A 10 -6.86 6.58 8.06
CA ALA A 10 -6.99 5.13 8.00
C ALA A 10 -5.96 4.50 7.06
N PHE A 11 -5.79 5.05 5.85
CA PHE A 11 -4.78 4.58 4.90
C PHE A 11 -3.35 4.82 5.39
N LEU A 12 -3.07 5.97 6.02
CA LEU A 12 -1.75 6.28 6.55
C LEU A 12 -1.36 5.36 7.72
N ASN A 13 -2.31 5.08 8.62
CA ASN A 13 -2.11 4.16 9.72
C ASN A 13 -1.91 2.72 9.21
N ALA A 14 -2.71 2.28 8.24
CA ALA A 14 -2.58 0.97 7.63
C ALA A 14 -1.21 0.78 6.98
N GLN A 15 -0.72 1.77 6.21
CA GLN A 15 0.61 1.74 5.59
C GLN A 15 1.75 1.70 6.63
N THR A 16 1.66 2.55 7.66
CA THR A 16 2.68 2.59 8.73
C THR A 16 2.73 1.27 9.48
N GLU A 17 1.56 0.76 9.88
CA GLU A 17 1.46 -0.50 10.62
C GLU A 17 1.92 -1.69 9.76
N PHE A 18 1.60 -1.69 8.46
CA PHE A 18 2.11 -2.69 7.53
C PHE A 18 3.64 -2.69 7.47
N GLY A 19 4.26 -1.52 7.29
CA GLY A 19 5.72 -1.40 7.27
C GLY A 19 6.38 -1.80 8.58
N LEU A 20 5.81 -1.42 9.72
CA LEU A 20 6.29 -1.84 11.04
C LEU A 20 6.17 -3.35 11.22
N ASN A 21 5.08 -3.96 10.76
CA ASN A 21 4.91 -5.42 10.83
C ASN A 21 5.88 -6.16 9.92
N MET A 22 6.23 -5.61 8.75
CA MET A 22 7.33 -6.16 7.94
C MET A 22 8.63 -6.18 8.74
N LEU A 23 8.99 -5.05 9.38
CA LEU A 23 10.21 -4.96 10.20
C LEU A 23 10.20 -5.91 11.41
N ARG A 24 9.05 -6.09 12.06
CA ARG A 24 8.90 -7.02 13.20
C ARG A 24 9.05 -8.49 12.79
N GLN A 25 8.71 -8.82 11.54
CA GLN A 25 8.85 -10.15 10.97
C GLN A 25 10.23 -10.41 10.36
N SER A 26 11.07 -9.37 10.26
CA SER A 26 12.42 -9.46 9.73
C SER A 26 13.36 -10.25 10.66
N PRO A 27 14.29 -11.04 10.13
CA PRO A 27 15.34 -11.67 10.93
C PRO A 27 16.23 -10.61 11.60
N VAL A 28 16.52 -10.78 12.89
CA VAL A 28 17.41 -9.87 13.63
C VAL A 28 18.90 -10.11 13.33
N SER A 29 19.23 -11.24 12.71
CA SER A 29 20.60 -11.68 12.42
C SER A 29 21.13 -11.22 11.07
N GLU A 30 20.29 -10.61 10.24
CA GLU A 30 20.61 -10.31 8.85
C GLU A 30 20.39 -8.84 8.53
N GLN A 31 21.16 -8.32 7.57
CA GLN A 31 20.93 -6.99 7.03
C GLN A 31 19.77 -7.07 6.04
N LEU A 32 18.65 -6.42 6.38
CA LEU A 32 17.46 -6.42 5.55
C LEU A 32 16.98 -4.99 5.27
N VAL A 33 16.64 -4.73 4.01
CA VAL A 33 15.94 -3.52 3.57
C VAL A 33 14.60 -3.94 2.99
N VAL A 34 13.53 -3.26 3.41
CA VAL A 34 12.17 -3.49 2.90
C VAL A 34 11.62 -2.22 2.27
N SER A 35 10.76 -2.39 1.26
CA SER A 35 9.98 -1.31 0.66
C SER A 35 8.48 -1.58 0.88
N PRO A 36 7.90 -1.13 2.01
CA PRO A 36 6.48 -1.38 2.31
C PRO A 36 5.55 -0.85 1.23
N ILE A 37 5.86 0.32 0.65
CA ILE A 37 5.06 0.92 -0.41
C ILE A 37 5.02 0.07 -1.69
N SER A 38 6.13 -0.56 -2.08
CA SER A 38 6.18 -1.43 -3.25
C SER A 38 5.27 -2.65 -3.06
N VAL A 39 5.34 -3.27 -1.88
CA VAL A 39 4.51 -4.44 -1.54
C VAL A 39 3.03 -4.06 -1.46
N ILE A 40 2.70 -2.89 -0.90
CA ILE A 40 1.31 -2.42 -0.84
C ILE A 40 0.73 -2.19 -2.24
N PHE A 41 1.50 -1.62 -3.17
CA PHE A 41 1.05 -1.49 -4.56
C PHE A 41 0.85 -2.84 -5.25
N ALA A 42 1.73 -3.82 -4.99
CA ALA A 42 1.50 -5.19 -5.47
C ALA A 42 0.21 -5.79 -4.88
N LEU A 43 -0.05 -5.60 -3.58
CA LEU A 43 -1.28 -6.05 -2.93
C LEU A 43 -2.51 -5.32 -3.46
N ALA A 44 -2.43 -4.04 -3.82
CA ALA A 44 -3.53 -3.31 -4.44
C ALA A 44 -3.89 -3.89 -5.82
N MET A 45 -2.90 -4.35 -6.60
CA MET A 45 -3.17 -5.07 -7.86
C MET A 45 -3.83 -6.44 -7.59
N VAL A 46 -3.37 -7.20 -6.60
CA VAL A 46 -3.98 -8.48 -6.21
C VAL A 46 -5.40 -8.27 -5.67
N GLN A 47 -5.63 -7.20 -4.91
CA GLN A 47 -6.94 -6.83 -4.37
C GLN A 47 -7.99 -6.67 -5.47
N ALA A 48 -7.60 -6.07 -6.61
CA ALA A 48 -8.49 -5.86 -7.74
C ALA A 48 -9.01 -7.20 -8.34
N GLY A 49 -8.17 -8.24 -8.34
CA GLY A 49 -8.53 -9.59 -8.79
C GLY A 49 -9.18 -10.47 -7.72
N ALA A 50 -9.05 -10.12 -6.43
CA ALA A 50 -9.54 -10.93 -5.32
C ALA A 50 -11.07 -10.84 -5.12
N LYS A 51 -11.65 -11.83 -4.43
CA LYS A 51 -13.07 -11.83 -4.01
C LYS A 51 -13.25 -12.42 -2.61
N GLY A 52 -14.42 -12.21 -2.03
CA GLY A 52 -14.83 -12.78 -0.75
C GLY A 52 -13.83 -12.49 0.38
N LYS A 53 -13.56 -13.51 1.20
CA LYS A 53 -12.68 -13.41 2.38
C LYS A 53 -11.28 -12.89 2.03
N THR A 54 -10.71 -13.32 0.91
CA THR A 54 -9.37 -12.89 0.48
C THR A 54 -9.33 -11.39 0.23
N LYS A 55 -10.32 -10.85 -0.49
CA LYS A 55 -10.43 -9.40 -0.71
C LYS A 55 -10.59 -8.66 0.62
N THR A 56 -11.45 -9.14 1.52
CA THR A 56 -11.65 -8.50 2.84
C THR A 56 -10.36 -8.45 3.66
N GLN A 57 -9.57 -9.52 3.66
CA GLN A 57 -8.28 -9.55 4.36
C GLN A 57 -7.30 -8.54 3.76
N ILE A 58 -7.20 -8.45 2.44
CA ILE A 58 -6.34 -7.48 1.76
C ILE A 58 -6.79 -6.05 2.07
N ASN A 59 -8.10 -5.74 1.92
CA ASN A 59 -8.66 -4.42 2.25
C ASN A 59 -8.34 -4.04 3.71
N LYS A 60 -8.43 -4.98 4.66
CA LYS A 60 -8.11 -4.70 6.06
C LYS A 60 -6.65 -4.28 6.24
N VAL A 61 -5.73 -4.96 5.57
CA VAL A 61 -4.28 -4.71 5.70
C VAL A 61 -3.87 -3.40 5.05
N ILE A 62 -4.39 -3.08 3.86
CA ILE A 62 -3.91 -1.91 3.09
C ILE A 62 -4.70 -0.63 3.44
N SER A 63 -5.98 -0.73 3.82
CA SER A 63 -6.85 0.45 4.00
C SER A 63 -7.66 0.46 5.29
N ASN A 64 -7.37 -0.44 6.24
CA ASN A 64 -8.18 -0.67 7.42
C ASN A 64 -9.65 -1.02 7.12
N GLY A 65 -9.91 -1.61 5.95
CA GLY A 65 -11.24 -2.06 5.52
C GLY A 65 -12.06 -1.02 4.75
N ALA A 66 -11.40 -0.08 4.07
CA ALA A 66 -12.09 0.87 3.19
C ALA A 66 -12.78 0.17 2.01
N THR A 67 -13.67 0.90 1.33
CA THR A 67 -14.36 0.44 0.13
C THR A 67 -13.39 0.28 -1.04
N ASP A 68 -13.73 -0.57 -2.00
CA ASP A 68 -12.91 -0.81 -3.19
C ASP A 68 -12.62 0.49 -3.97
N ASP A 69 -13.63 1.35 -4.16
CA ASP A 69 -13.45 2.64 -4.85
C ASP A 69 -12.46 3.55 -4.12
N ALA A 70 -12.54 3.62 -2.78
CA ALA A 70 -11.62 4.43 -1.99
C ALA A 70 -10.19 3.87 -2.04
N ILE A 71 -10.02 2.55 -2.08
CA ILE A 71 -8.72 1.89 -2.24
C ILE A 71 -8.12 2.25 -3.61
N VAL A 72 -8.90 2.12 -4.68
CA VAL A 72 -8.45 2.43 -6.04
C VAL A 72 -8.08 3.91 -6.17
N GLU A 73 -8.92 4.81 -5.67
CA GLU A 73 -8.67 6.26 -5.71
C GLU A 73 -7.38 6.62 -4.96
N PHE A 74 -7.25 6.14 -3.72
CA PHE A 74 -6.10 6.46 -2.86
C PHE A 74 -4.79 5.97 -3.47
N TYR A 75 -4.70 4.69 -3.84
CA TYR A 75 -3.45 4.12 -4.35
C TYR A 75 -3.10 4.57 -5.76
N SER A 76 -4.09 4.86 -6.61
CA SER A 76 -3.83 5.49 -7.92
C SER A 76 -3.26 6.89 -7.77
N LYS A 77 -3.76 7.67 -6.82
CA LYS A 77 -3.22 8.99 -6.50
C LYS A 77 -1.82 8.88 -5.91
N LEU A 78 -1.61 7.99 -4.94
CA LEU A 78 -0.32 7.78 -4.31
C LEU A 78 0.74 7.37 -5.33
N ALA A 79 0.46 6.40 -6.20
CA ALA A 79 1.39 5.97 -7.24
C ALA A 79 1.80 7.12 -8.17
N LYS A 80 0.84 7.95 -8.60
CA LYS A 80 1.13 9.15 -9.41
C LYS A 80 2.00 10.15 -8.66
N ASP A 81 1.69 10.39 -7.39
CA ASP A 81 2.41 11.37 -6.58
C ASP A 81 3.82 10.87 -6.23
N THR A 82 4.02 9.56 -6.05
CA THR A 82 5.35 8.97 -5.83
C THR A 82 6.26 9.11 -7.03
N LEU A 83 5.74 9.26 -8.25
CA LEU A 83 6.55 9.51 -9.45
C LEU A 83 6.86 11.00 -9.67
N LYS A 84 6.19 11.91 -8.94
CA LYS A 84 6.42 13.35 -9.01
C LYS A 84 7.52 13.74 -8.02
N ALA A 85 8.76 13.55 -8.43
CA ALA A 85 9.89 13.99 -7.64
C ALA A 85 10.19 15.48 -7.89
N ASN A 86 10.55 16.21 -6.83
CA ASN A 86 10.91 17.63 -6.87
C ASN A 86 12.29 17.83 -6.24
N ASN A 87 12.91 18.99 -6.46
CA ASN A 87 14.15 19.40 -5.79
C ASN A 87 15.35 18.44 -6.01
N GLY A 88 15.46 17.86 -7.20
CA GLY A 88 16.58 16.97 -7.55
C GLY A 88 16.49 15.56 -6.94
N VAL A 89 15.41 15.23 -6.24
CA VAL A 89 15.12 13.85 -5.84
C VAL A 89 14.63 13.07 -7.05
N GLU A 90 14.95 11.77 -7.11
CA GLU A 90 14.39 10.85 -8.09
C GLU A 90 13.73 9.68 -7.36
N THR A 91 12.51 9.33 -7.78
CA THR A 91 11.73 8.23 -7.21
C THR A 91 11.18 7.35 -8.32
N ARG A 92 11.46 6.05 -8.22
CA ARG A 92 10.92 5.04 -9.14
C ARG A 92 10.38 3.88 -8.34
N ILE A 93 9.18 3.45 -8.69
CA ILE A 93 8.55 2.24 -8.16
C ILE A 93 7.98 1.48 -9.35
N ALA A 94 8.23 0.17 -9.40
CA ALA A 94 7.75 -0.70 -10.44
C ALA A 94 7.22 -1.98 -9.81
N ASN A 95 5.95 -2.30 -10.09
CA ASN A 95 5.37 -3.60 -9.82
C ASN A 95 4.75 -4.13 -11.11
N ALA A 96 4.80 -5.45 -11.31
CA ALA A 96 4.25 -6.11 -12.48
C ALA A 96 3.46 -7.35 -12.04
N PHE A 97 2.48 -7.72 -12.85
CA PHE A 97 1.69 -8.93 -12.70
C PHE A 97 1.83 -9.76 -13.99
N PHE A 98 2.21 -11.02 -13.86
CA PHE A 98 2.45 -11.93 -14.96
C PHE A 98 1.49 -13.12 -14.84
N LEU A 99 0.92 -13.55 -15.97
CA LEU A 99 0.00 -14.67 -16.08
C LEU A 99 0.50 -15.63 -17.17
N GLU A 100 0.16 -16.92 -17.03
CA GLU A 100 0.39 -17.96 -18.04
C GLU A 100 -0.60 -17.87 -19.21
#